data_AF-A0A1F5APW9-F1
#
_entry.id   AF-A0A1F5APW9-F1
#
_cell.length_a   1.000
_cell.length_b   1.000
_cell.length_c   1.000
_cell.angle_alpha   90.00
_cell.angle_beta   90.00
_cell.angle_gamma   90.00
#
_symmetry.space_group_name_H-M   'P 1'
#
loop_
_entity.id
_entity.type
_entity.pdbx_description
1 polymer ?
#
loop_
_entity_poly.entity_id
_entity_poly.type
_entity_poly.pdbx_seq_one_letter_code
_entity_poly.pdbx_strand_id
1 'polypeptide(L)'
;MSKKTENLLYLKAASCFDLISLAQTSFAEFLAEPGPEALPKYYRARNYLRDAESAFNEAFKEAKRLVGPLPPYSSPEFERWRNEYLTTYSITAAGQDFNALRDELLNDSLVSQYMNPEDAVRLLAKNYEAQSSGKRKLANLKVRILFDRLGETMNAARGQAKQARDKFQTGG
;
A
#
# COMPACT_ATOMS: atom_id res chain seq x y z
N MET A 1 -13.50 10.27 27.08
CA MET A 1 -12.91 10.90 25.89
C MET A 1 -12.74 9.83 24.83
N SER A 2 -13.56 9.85 23.79
CA SER A 2 -13.45 8.91 22.66
C SER A 2 -12.15 9.22 21.92
N LYS A 3 -11.11 8.40 22.12
CA LYS A 3 -10.01 8.35 21.15
C LYS A 3 -10.68 7.94 19.84
N LYS A 4 -10.82 8.89 18.89
CA LYS A 4 -11.05 8.55 17.49
C LYS A 4 -9.99 7.51 17.17
N THR A 5 -10.42 6.26 17.14
CA THR A 5 -9.52 5.17 16.85
C THR A 5 -9.29 5.34 15.37
N GLU A 6 -8.07 5.69 14.98
CA GLU A 6 -7.77 5.90 13.56
C GLU A 6 -7.57 4.53 12.90
N ASN A 7 -7.94 4.41 11.63
CA ASN A 7 -7.60 3.23 10.85
C ASN A 7 -6.08 3.21 10.63
N LEU A 8 -5.35 2.53 11.52
CA LEU A 8 -3.90 2.53 11.56
C LEU A 8 -3.29 1.86 10.33
N LEU A 9 -3.96 0.84 9.78
CA LEU A 9 -3.54 0.23 8.52
C LEU A 9 -3.58 1.25 7.39
N TYR A 10 -4.69 1.99 7.27
CA TYR A 10 -4.85 2.97 6.19
C TYR A 10 -3.94 4.17 6.38
N LEU A 11 -3.75 4.64 7.62
CA LEU A 11 -2.79 5.69 7.95
C LEU A 11 -1.36 5.32 7.51
N LYS A 12 -0.92 4.10 7.84
CA LYS A 12 0.43 3.62 7.49
C LYS A 12 0.57 3.39 5.99
N ALA A 13 -0.46 2.89 5.34
CA ALA A 13 -0.47 2.71 3.89
C ALA A 13 -0.45 4.04 3.14
N ALA A 14 -1.23 5.03 3.58
CA ALA A 14 -1.24 6.38 3.05
C ALA A 14 0.15 7.03 3.15
N SER A 15 0.76 6.98 4.33
CA SER A 15 2.13 7.47 4.53
C SER A 15 3.14 6.79 3.61
N CYS A 16 2.99 5.49 3.36
CA CYS A 16 3.82 4.77 2.41
C CYS A 16 3.63 5.30 0.98
N PHE A 17 2.39 5.48 0.52
CA PHE A 17 2.13 6.06 -0.81
C PHE A 17 2.70 7.47 -0.96
N ASP A 18 2.54 8.33 0.05
CA ASP A 18 3.05 9.69 0.01
C ASP A 18 4.59 9.70 -0.11
N LEU A 19 5.28 8.87 0.68
CA LEU A 19 6.73 8.73 0.62
C LEU A 19 7.21 8.16 -0.73
N ILE A 20 6.47 7.18 -1.30
CA ILE A 20 6.76 6.67 -2.65
C ILE A 20 6.62 7.81 -3.67
N SER A 21 5.53 8.58 -3.62
CA SER A 21 5.29 9.68 -4.56
C SER A 21 6.39 10.75 -4.48
N LEU A 22 6.82 11.11 -3.26
CA LEU A 22 7.92 12.03 -3.03
C LEU A 22 9.25 11.48 -3.58
N ALA A 23 9.52 10.19 -3.38
CA ALA A 23 10.70 9.54 -3.93
C ALA A 23 10.69 9.56 -5.46
N GLN A 24 9.57 9.18 -6.08
CA GLN A 24 9.42 9.13 -7.53
C GLN A 24 9.59 10.51 -8.16
N THR A 25 8.95 11.53 -7.58
CA THR A 25 9.08 12.93 -8.03
C THR A 25 10.53 13.40 -7.93
N SER A 26 11.18 13.16 -6.79
CA SER A 26 12.56 13.58 -6.58
C SER A 26 13.56 12.85 -7.50
N PHE A 27 13.34 11.56 -7.80
CA PHE A 27 14.14 10.83 -8.78
C PHE A 27 13.90 11.34 -10.20
N ALA A 28 12.65 11.62 -10.58
CA ALA A 28 12.32 12.15 -11.90
C ALA A 28 12.98 13.52 -12.13
N GLU A 29 12.95 14.41 -11.13
CA GLU A 29 13.63 15.71 -11.20
C GLU A 29 15.14 15.56 -11.37
N PHE A 30 15.79 14.63 -10.64
CA PHE A 30 17.22 14.35 -10.82
C PHE A 30 17.52 13.77 -12.22
N LEU A 31 16.66 12.90 -12.74
CA LEU A 31 16.86 12.24 -14.03
C LEU A 31 16.68 13.17 -15.23
N ALA A 32 15.84 14.21 -15.07
CA ALA A 32 15.59 15.23 -16.08
C ALA A 32 16.82 16.12 -16.29
N GLU A 33 17.43 16.61 -15.21
CA GLU A 33 18.60 17.50 -15.26
C GLU A 33 19.69 16.98 -14.31
N PRO A 34 20.43 15.93 -14.71
CA PRO A 34 21.49 15.38 -13.88
C PRO A 34 22.70 16.33 -13.83
N GLY A 35 23.26 16.53 -12.64
CA GLY A 35 24.46 17.34 -12.42
C GLY A 35 24.75 17.58 -10.94
N PRO A 36 25.85 18.28 -10.60
CA PRO A 36 26.22 18.57 -9.21
C PRO A 36 25.10 19.27 -8.41
N GLU A 37 24.36 20.17 -9.05
CA GLU A 37 23.26 20.92 -8.44
C GLU A 37 22.03 20.05 -8.13
N ALA A 38 21.87 18.93 -8.84
CA ALA A 38 20.77 17.99 -8.64
C ALA A 38 21.08 16.90 -7.59
N LEU A 39 22.32 16.81 -7.10
CA LEU A 39 22.71 15.83 -6.07
C LEU A 39 21.85 15.85 -4.80
N PRO A 40 21.46 17.02 -4.24
CA PRO A 40 20.55 17.05 -3.10
C PRO A 40 19.22 16.34 -3.38
N LYS A 41 18.70 16.44 -4.62
CA LYS A 41 17.47 15.76 -5.03
C LYS A 41 17.64 14.25 -5.06
N TYR A 42 18.78 13.76 -5.57
CA TYR A 42 19.12 12.34 -5.57
C TYR A 42 19.18 11.75 -4.15
N TYR A 43 19.91 12.40 -3.23
CA TYR A 43 20.01 11.91 -1.85
C TYR A 43 18.67 11.98 -1.10
N ARG A 44 17.89 13.05 -1.32
CA ARG A 44 16.55 13.18 -0.76
C ARG A 44 15.62 12.07 -1.28
N ALA A 45 15.63 11.79 -2.58
CA ALA A 45 14.85 10.72 -3.19
C ALA A 45 15.17 9.34 -2.56
N ARG A 46 16.46 9.05 -2.33
CA ARG A 46 16.90 7.83 -1.66
C ARG A 46 16.40 7.72 -0.22
N ASN A 47 16.40 8.82 0.53
CA ASN A 47 15.87 8.84 1.89
C ASN A 47 14.36 8.58 1.89
N TYR A 48 13.60 9.26 1.03
CA TYR A 48 12.16 8.99 0.91
C TYR A 48 11.87 7.53 0.53
N LEU A 49 12.64 6.94 -0.39
CA LEU A 49 12.46 5.54 -0.76
C LEU A 49 12.73 4.60 0.42
N ARG A 50 13.82 4.83 1.18
CA ARG A 50 14.12 4.05 2.39
C ARG A 50 13.02 4.18 3.44
N ASP A 51 12.53 5.39 3.66
CA ASP A 51 11.49 5.66 4.65
C ASP A 51 10.14 5.05 4.20
N ALA A 52 9.86 5.04 2.89
CA ALA A 52 8.73 4.34 2.30
C ALA A 52 8.81 2.82 2.53
N GLU A 53 10.00 2.21 2.40
CA GLU A 53 10.20 0.79 2.72
C GLU A 53 9.92 0.49 4.20
N SER A 54 10.29 1.39 5.10
CA SER A 54 9.94 1.28 6.53
C SER A 54 8.43 1.36 6.73
N ALA A 55 7.77 2.35 6.14
CA ALA A 55 6.31 2.53 6.21
C ALA A 55 5.55 1.32 5.63
N PHE A 56 6.02 0.76 4.51
CA PHE A 56 5.47 -0.47 3.94
C PHE A 56 5.52 -1.63 4.93
N ASN A 57 6.68 -1.83 5.58
CA ASN A 57 6.84 -2.90 6.55
C ASN A 57 5.93 -2.73 7.77
N GLU A 58 5.72 -1.51 8.24
CA GLU A 58 4.78 -1.23 9.33
C GLU A 58 3.33 -1.48 8.92
N ALA A 59 2.91 -1.00 7.74
CA ALA A 59 1.59 -1.28 7.20
C ALA A 59 1.37 -2.80 7.07
N PHE A 60 2.39 -3.53 6.59
CA PHE A 60 2.31 -4.97 6.42
C PHE A 60 2.21 -5.73 7.75
N LYS A 61 2.92 -5.28 8.79
CA LYS A 61 2.77 -5.82 10.15
C LYS A 61 1.35 -5.63 10.67
N GLU A 62 0.78 -4.45 10.44
CA GLU A 62 -0.60 -4.15 10.85
C GLU A 62 -1.61 -4.99 10.07
N ALA A 63 -1.41 -5.17 8.77
CA ALA A 63 -2.23 -6.06 7.95
C ALA A 63 -2.18 -7.50 8.45
N LYS A 64 -0.99 -8.01 8.81
CA LYS A 64 -0.86 -9.35 9.42
C LYS A 64 -1.63 -9.46 10.73
N ARG A 65 -1.56 -8.43 11.58
CA ARG A 65 -2.30 -8.37 12.85
C ARG A 65 -3.82 -8.41 12.64
N LEU A 66 -4.32 -7.70 11.63
CA LEU A 66 -5.74 -7.51 11.37
C LEU A 66 -6.38 -8.57 10.47
N VAL A 67 -5.69 -9.07 9.45
CA VAL A 67 -6.27 -9.99 8.45
C VAL A 67 -5.48 -11.29 8.28
N GLY A 68 -4.35 -11.44 8.99
CA GLY A 68 -3.57 -12.67 9.03
C GLY A 68 -4.18 -13.78 9.90
N PRO A 69 -3.55 -14.98 9.90
CA PRO A 69 -3.93 -16.04 10.81
C PRO A 69 -3.76 -15.59 12.26
N LEU A 70 -4.73 -15.92 13.12
CA LEU A 70 -4.62 -15.65 14.55
C LEU A 70 -3.50 -16.51 15.15
N PRO A 71 -2.60 -15.93 15.96
CA PRO A 71 -1.68 -16.72 16.77
C PRO A 71 -2.44 -17.73 17.66
N PRO A 72 -1.91 -18.93 17.93
CA PRO A 72 -2.58 -19.94 18.76
C PRO A 72 -2.91 -19.46 20.19
N TYR A 73 -2.18 -18.46 20.67
CA TYR A 73 -2.32 -17.86 22.00
C TYR A 73 -3.18 -16.59 22.02
N SER A 74 -3.93 -16.31 20.95
CA SER A 74 -4.81 -15.14 20.89
C SER A 74 -5.89 -15.22 21.95
N SER A 75 -6.09 -14.13 22.71
CA SER A 75 -7.17 -14.08 23.69
C SER A 75 -8.53 -13.85 23.00
N PRO A 76 -9.65 -14.34 23.57
CA PRO A 76 -11.00 -14.05 23.07
C PRO A 76 -11.32 -12.55 23.03
N GLU A 77 -10.70 -11.75 23.90
CA GLU A 77 -10.82 -10.30 23.88
C GLU A 77 -10.15 -9.69 22.65
N PHE A 78 -8.95 -10.14 22.30
CA PHE A 78 -8.28 -9.68 21.09
C PHE A 78 -9.05 -10.04 19.82
N GLU A 79 -9.62 -11.24 19.75
CA GLU A 79 -10.44 -11.66 18.61
C GLU A 79 -11.69 -10.79 18.43
N ARG A 80 -12.39 -10.48 19.52
CA ARG A 80 -13.54 -9.56 19.50
C ARG A 80 -13.12 -8.17 19.05
N TRP A 81 -12.09 -7.60 19.68
CA TRP A 81 -11.55 -6.29 19.30
C TRP A 81 -11.17 -6.25 17.82
N ARG A 82 -10.50 -7.30 17.32
CA ARG A 82 -10.09 -7.38 15.91
C ARG A 82 -11.28 -7.36 14.97
N ASN A 83 -12.32 -8.15 15.25
CA ASN A 83 -13.52 -8.20 14.40
C ASN A 83 -14.30 -6.88 14.43
N GLU A 84 -14.45 -6.28 15.61
CA GLU A 84 -15.05 -4.95 15.78
C GLU A 84 -14.27 -3.89 15.01
N TYR A 85 -12.94 -3.91 15.08
CA TYR A 85 -12.07 -3.00 14.36
C TYR A 85 -12.21 -3.14 12.84
N LEU A 86 -12.15 -4.36 12.32
CA LEU A 86 -12.30 -4.63 10.88
C LEU A 86 -13.65 -4.13 10.34
N THR A 87 -14.72 -4.31 11.12
CA THR A 87 -16.08 -3.89 10.77
C THR A 87 -16.21 -2.37 10.82
N THR A 88 -15.73 -1.75 11.91
CA THR A 88 -15.82 -0.29 12.14
C THR A 88 -15.14 0.51 11.04
N TYR A 89 -14.00 0.03 10.52
CA TYR A 89 -13.26 0.70 9.46
C TYR A 89 -13.49 0.11 8.07
N SER A 90 -14.44 -0.79 7.91
CA SER A 90 -14.76 -1.45 6.63
C SER A 90 -13.51 -1.98 5.91
N ILE A 91 -12.56 -2.55 6.66
CA ILE A 91 -11.27 -3.03 6.13
C ILE A 91 -11.46 -4.30 5.32
N THR A 92 -12.36 -5.16 5.76
CA THR A 92 -12.74 -6.38 5.04
C THR A 92 -13.81 -6.10 4.01
N ALA A 93 -13.71 -6.77 2.88
CA ALA A 93 -14.73 -6.77 1.85
C ALA A 93 -16.03 -7.42 2.35
N ALA A 94 -17.16 -6.77 2.12
CA ALA A 94 -18.50 -7.29 2.37
C ALA A 94 -19.16 -7.87 1.12
N GLY A 95 -18.79 -7.37 -0.07
CA GLY A 95 -19.29 -7.87 -1.35
C GLY A 95 -19.05 -9.37 -1.56
N GLN A 96 -20.07 -10.07 -2.08
CA GLN A 96 -19.99 -11.52 -2.34
C GLN A 96 -19.69 -11.86 -3.81
N ASP A 97 -19.96 -10.92 -4.72
CA ASP A 97 -19.68 -11.04 -6.14
C ASP A 97 -18.77 -9.91 -6.62
N PHE A 98 -18.27 -10.06 -7.84
CA PHE A 98 -17.34 -9.12 -8.45
C PHE A 98 -17.88 -7.69 -8.53
N ASN A 99 -19.15 -7.50 -8.89
CA ASN A 99 -19.73 -6.17 -9.06
C ASN A 99 -19.89 -5.46 -7.71
N ALA A 100 -20.39 -6.18 -6.69
CA ALA A 100 -20.49 -5.66 -5.34
C ALA A 100 -19.11 -5.26 -4.78
N LEU A 101 -18.09 -6.10 -5.00
CA LEU A 101 -16.71 -5.82 -4.60
C LEU A 101 -16.11 -4.64 -5.34
N ARG A 102 -16.41 -4.50 -6.64
CA ARG A 102 -15.98 -3.36 -7.45
C ARG A 102 -16.55 -2.07 -6.91
N ASP A 103 -17.84 -2.03 -6.67
CA ASP A 103 -18.52 -0.83 -6.20
C ASP A 103 -18.04 -0.49 -4.78
N GLU A 104 -17.84 -1.47 -3.91
CA GLU A 104 -17.23 -1.27 -2.58
C GLU A 104 -15.81 -0.70 -2.67
N LEU A 105 -14.97 -1.23 -3.57
CA LEU A 105 -13.59 -0.82 -3.74
C LEU A 105 -13.47 0.60 -4.32
N LEU A 106 -14.32 0.94 -5.28
CA LEU A 106 -14.33 2.27 -5.92
C LEU A 106 -14.86 3.37 -4.99
N ASN A 107 -15.71 3.02 -4.02
CA ASN A 107 -16.19 3.94 -3.00
C ASN A 107 -15.27 4.03 -1.76
N ASP A 108 -14.19 3.25 -1.72
CA ASP A 108 -13.22 3.32 -0.63
C ASP A 108 -12.36 4.58 -0.73
N SER A 109 -12.31 5.37 0.35
CA SER A 109 -11.61 6.65 0.37
C SER A 109 -10.10 6.52 0.15
N LEU A 110 -9.48 5.45 0.66
CA LEU A 110 -8.04 5.25 0.47
C LEU A 110 -7.75 4.80 -0.95
N VAL A 111 -8.59 3.92 -1.51
CA VAL A 111 -8.44 3.45 -2.88
C VAL A 111 -8.58 4.61 -3.86
N SER A 112 -9.66 5.39 -3.76
CA SER A 112 -9.90 6.54 -4.64
C SER A 112 -8.81 7.62 -4.55
N GLN A 113 -8.13 7.74 -3.40
CA GLN A 113 -7.03 8.68 -3.22
C GLN A 113 -5.73 8.23 -3.91
N TYR A 114 -5.40 6.93 -3.90
CA TYR A 114 -4.08 6.42 -4.32
C TYR A 114 -4.10 5.47 -5.51
N MET A 115 -5.29 5.17 -6.02
CA MET A 115 -5.52 4.27 -7.12
C MET A 115 -6.54 4.89 -8.07
N ASN A 116 -6.21 4.94 -9.36
CA ASN A 116 -7.22 5.28 -10.35
C ASN A 116 -8.24 4.12 -10.48
N PRO A 117 -9.46 4.39 -10.97
CA PRO A 117 -10.50 3.35 -11.10
C PRO A 117 -10.07 2.15 -11.96
N GLU A 118 -9.28 2.38 -13.00
CA GLU A 118 -8.82 1.32 -13.91
C GLU A 118 -7.87 0.33 -13.20
N ASP A 119 -6.91 0.85 -12.44
CA ASP A 119 -5.99 0.07 -11.61
C ASP A 119 -6.76 -0.69 -10.52
N ALA A 120 -7.75 -0.06 -9.90
CA ALA A 120 -8.59 -0.70 -8.89
C ALA A 120 -9.34 -1.90 -9.46
N VAL A 121 -9.99 -1.72 -10.62
CA VAL A 121 -10.72 -2.80 -11.30
C VAL A 121 -9.77 -3.89 -11.80
N ARG A 122 -8.62 -3.53 -12.37
CA ARG A 122 -7.61 -4.48 -12.84
C ARG A 122 -7.08 -5.34 -11.69
N LEU A 123 -6.71 -4.72 -10.57
CA LEU A 123 -6.21 -5.43 -9.40
C LEU A 123 -7.30 -6.27 -8.73
N LEU A 124 -8.55 -5.80 -8.76
CA LEU A 124 -9.70 -6.58 -8.32
C LEU A 124 -9.86 -7.85 -9.15
N ALA A 125 -9.88 -7.75 -10.48
CA ALA A 125 -10.01 -8.90 -11.39
C ALA A 125 -8.91 -9.93 -11.15
N LYS A 126 -7.65 -9.49 -11.14
CA LYS A 126 -6.48 -10.33 -10.84
C LYS A 126 -6.63 -11.09 -9.52
N ASN A 127 -7.05 -10.40 -8.46
CA ASN A 127 -7.14 -11.01 -7.14
C ASN A 127 -8.42 -11.85 -6.96
N TYR A 128 -9.53 -11.50 -7.63
CA TYR A 128 -10.78 -12.25 -7.59
C TYR A 128 -10.64 -13.63 -8.25
N GLU A 129 -10.02 -13.70 -9.44
CA GLU A 129 -9.76 -14.97 -10.15
C GLU A 129 -8.77 -15.88 -9.38
N ALA A 130 -7.71 -15.29 -8.83
CA ALA A 130 -6.75 -16.02 -8.00
C ALA A 130 -7.36 -16.55 -6.70
N GLN A 131 -8.55 -16.05 -6.33
CA GLN A 131 -9.21 -16.33 -5.08
C GLN A 131 -10.40 -17.28 -5.23
N SER A 132 -11.15 -17.20 -6.33
CA SER A 132 -12.15 -18.19 -6.71
C SER A 132 -11.54 -19.59 -6.90
N SER A 133 -10.23 -19.66 -7.16
CA SER A 133 -9.46 -20.89 -7.38
C SER A 133 -8.67 -21.39 -6.15
N GLY A 134 -8.71 -20.72 -4.99
CA GLY A 134 -7.78 -20.99 -3.88
C GLY A 134 -8.32 -20.90 -2.44
N LYS A 135 -7.48 -21.29 -1.45
CA LYS A 135 -7.77 -21.35 0.02
C LYS A 135 -7.91 -19.99 0.73
N ARG A 136 -8.03 -18.87 0.00
CA ARG A 136 -7.88 -17.52 0.56
C ARG A 136 -9.26 -16.88 0.84
N LYS A 137 -9.43 -16.19 1.98
CA LYS A 137 -10.71 -15.56 2.38
C LYS A 137 -11.05 -14.29 1.58
N LEU A 138 -12.20 -14.25 0.90
CA LEU A 138 -12.65 -13.13 0.05
C LEU A 138 -12.72 -11.81 0.83
N ALA A 139 -13.11 -11.89 2.09
CA ALA A 139 -13.12 -10.75 3.03
C ALA A 139 -11.79 -9.97 3.08
N ASN A 140 -10.64 -10.58 2.77
CA ASN A 140 -9.34 -9.91 2.85
C ASN A 140 -8.91 -9.24 1.53
N LEU A 141 -9.77 -9.21 0.52
CA LEU A 141 -9.45 -8.78 -0.83
C LEU A 141 -8.98 -7.32 -0.92
N LYS A 142 -9.68 -6.40 -0.25
CA LYS A 142 -9.32 -4.97 -0.20
C LYS A 142 -7.88 -4.75 0.27
N VAL A 143 -7.49 -5.42 1.36
CA VAL A 143 -6.13 -5.34 1.89
C VAL A 143 -5.11 -5.87 0.87
N ARG A 144 -5.40 -6.95 0.15
CA ARG A 144 -4.49 -7.45 -0.88
C ARG A 144 -4.33 -6.48 -2.05
N ILE A 145 -5.42 -5.93 -2.55
CA ILE A 145 -5.40 -4.95 -3.63
C ILE A 145 -4.56 -3.74 -3.22
N LEU A 146 -4.71 -3.27 -1.97
CA LEU A 146 -3.89 -2.22 -1.40
C LEU A 146 -2.39 -2.56 -1.42
N PHE A 147 -2.00 -3.76 -0.97
CA PHE A 147 -0.59 -4.17 -0.98
C PHE A 147 -0.04 -4.48 -2.38
N ASP A 148 -0.86 -4.99 -3.29
CA ASP A 148 -0.49 -5.15 -4.71
C ASP A 148 -0.15 -3.79 -5.31
N ARG A 149 -1.00 -2.78 -5.08
CA ARG A 149 -0.75 -1.41 -5.56
C ARG A 149 0.51 -0.81 -4.93
N LEU A 150 0.66 -0.90 -3.60
CA LEU A 150 1.89 -0.45 -2.92
C LEU A 150 3.13 -1.14 -3.50
N GLY A 151 3.04 -2.43 -3.81
CA GLY A 151 4.12 -3.20 -4.45
C GLY A 151 4.45 -2.69 -5.85
N GLU A 152 3.44 -2.43 -6.69
CA GLU A 152 3.61 -1.87 -8.03
C GLU A 152 4.31 -0.50 -7.98
N THR A 153 3.84 0.42 -7.14
CA THR A 153 4.40 1.77 -7.01
C THR A 153 5.80 1.76 -6.40
N MET A 154 6.04 0.90 -5.40
CA MET A 154 7.36 0.71 -4.81
C MET A 154 8.37 0.17 -5.84
N ASN A 155 7.97 -0.80 -6.66
CA ASN A 155 8.82 -1.35 -7.71
C ASN A 155 9.15 -0.31 -8.78
N ALA A 156 8.19 0.54 -9.16
CA ALA A 156 8.43 1.67 -10.06
C ALA A 156 9.47 2.65 -9.46
N ALA A 157 9.32 3.00 -8.18
CA ALA A 157 10.29 3.88 -7.49
C ALA A 157 11.70 3.26 -7.41
N ARG A 158 11.81 1.95 -7.15
CA ARG A 158 13.09 1.22 -7.21
C ARG A 158 13.70 1.20 -8.61
N GLY A 159 12.86 1.10 -9.64
CA GLY A 159 13.28 1.21 -11.04
C GLY A 159 13.92 2.58 -11.33
N GLN A 160 13.26 3.66 -10.90
CA GLN A 160 13.81 5.02 -11.02
C GLN A 160 15.09 5.20 -10.20
N ALA A 161 15.15 4.65 -8.98
CA ALA A 161 16.35 4.70 -8.16
C ALA A 161 17.54 4.02 -8.85
N LYS A 162 17.31 2.90 -9.53
CA LYS A 162 18.34 2.22 -10.33
C LYS A 162 18.81 3.10 -11.48
N GLN A 163 17.89 3.66 -12.27
CA GLN A 163 18.24 4.58 -13.36
C GLN A 163 19.02 5.81 -12.87
N ALA A 164 18.58 6.40 -11.76
CA ALA A 164 19.23 7.56 -11.16
C ALA A 164 20.64 7.22 -10.67
N ARG A 165 20.84 6.04 -10.06
CA ARG A 165 22.16 5.57 -9.66
C ARG A 165 23.09 5.38 -10.86
N ASP A 166 22.59 4.76 -11.93
CA ASP A 166 23.40 4.50 -13.13
C ASP A 166 23.81 5.82 -13.82
N LYS A 167 22.91 6.82 -13.86
CA LYS A 167 23.26 8.20 -14.30
C LYS A 167 24.25 8.90 -13.37
N PHE A 168 24.07 8.78 -12.06
CA PHE A 168 24.99 9.35 -11.06
C PHE A 168 26.41 8.77 -11.19
N GLN A 169 26.54 7.49 -11.53
CA GLN A 169 27.84 6.82 -11.70
C GLN A 169 28.51 7.11 -13.05
N THR A 170 27.74 7.48 -14.08
CA THR A 170 28.25 7.74 -15.44
C THR A 170 28.48 9.23 -15.72
N GLY A 171 27.81 10.12 -14.98
CA GLY A 171 27.96 11.58 -15.07
C GLY A 171 28.75 12.20 -13.91
N GLY A 172 29.46 11.38 -13.12
CA GLY A 172 30.43 11.81 -12.11
C GLY A 172 31.86 11.78 -12.64
#